data_AF-A0A257UGS9-F1
#
_entry.id   AF-A0A257UGS9-F1
#
_cell.length_a   1.000
_cell.length_b   1.000
_cell.length_c   1.000
_cell.angle_alpha   90.00
_cell.angle_beta   90.00
_cell.angle_gamma   90.00
#
_symmetry.space_group_name_H-M   'P 1'
#
loop_
_entity.id
_entity.type
_entity.pdbx_description
1 polymer ?
#
loop_
_entity_poly.entity_id
_entity_poly.type
_entity_poly.pdbx_seq_one_letter_code
_entity_poly.pdbx_strand_id
1 'polypeptide(L)'
;MLDEREVQGIFGLRRRGWHVKAIARELGVARNTVRAWVRRGEGAPRPWTGRPRVLETHEAWVRERYLAGVRNGDVLRQELVERGIEVSLRTVERCIKPVREEAAALDRASVRFETAPGQQMQIDFGEKWVDIGGERAKAFVFVATLGYSRRSFVRVCAGLRQRHWLAGLDGALRHFGGVPQTCLVDNAKALVVRWQGDRPIFHPEFEAFCRHWGMTPRACRPYRARTKGKVERSVGYGKSNALGRLSFVSWEALEGHLVWWMREVADVRVHGTTHERPIDRFAREAAALRPLGEHPAYLHVRRFDRRVTGDCRIELDTNRYSVPYHLVGRTVEVRLEAGELTVRYRQEVVATHAVAAGRHVVVEDPCHLDGLVRRRIHASPVPSSSELARPLEDYEAVVGGASW
;
A
#
# COMPACT_ATOMS: atom_id res chain seq x y z
N MET A 1 -20.07 48.07 -15.75
CA MET A 1 -19.65 48.47 -17.12
C MET A 1 -20.90 48.43 -17.98
N LEU A 2 -21.12 49.41 -18.85
CA LEU A 2 -22.34 49.46 -19.67
C LEU A 2 -22.34 48.35 -20.72
N ASP A 3 -23.47 47.70 -20.94
CA ASP A 3 -23.69 46.78 -22.05
C ASP A 3 -23.85 47.52 -23.38
N GLU A 4 -23.91 46.80 -24.49
CA GLU A 4 -23.95 47.42 -25.82
C GLU A 4 -25.28 48.12 -26.09
N ARG A 5 -26.37 47.61 -25.49
CA ARG A 5 -27.70 48.19 -25.62
C ARG A 5 -27.82 49.50 -24.85
N GLU A 6 -27.20 49.59 -23.67
CA GLU A 6 -27.13 50.80 -22.86
C GLU A 6 -26.31 51.89 -23.55
N VAL A 7 -25.19 51.54 -24.19
CA VAL A 7 -24.38 52.48 -24.98
C VAL A 7 -25.17 52.98 -26.19
N GLN A 8 -25.84 52.09 -26.92
CA GLN A 8 -26.72 52.46 -28.03
C GLN A 8 -27.91 53.31 -27.56
N GLY A 9 -28.46 53.02 -26.38
CA GLY A 9 -29.50 53.81 -25.73
C GLY A 9 -29.05 55.24 -25.42
N ILE A 10 -27.82 55.42 -24.92
CA ILE A 10 -27.23 56.75 -24.69
C ILE A 10 -27.19 57.56 -25.99
N PHE A 11 -26.68 56.98 -27.07
CA PHE A 11 -26.57 57.69 -28.36
C PHE A 11 -27.93 57.90 -29.05
N GLY A 12 -28.85 56.94 -28.95
CA GLY A 12 -30.22 57.05 -29.44
C GLY A 12 -31.00 58.20 -28.79
N LEU A 13 -30.92 58.32 -27.46
CA LEU A 13 -31.53 59.45 -26.73
C LEU A 13 -30.80 60.76 -27.02
N ARG A 14 -29.47 60.72 -27.22
CA ARG A 14 -28.69 61.91 -27.58
C ARG A 14 -29.07 62.46 -28.95
N ARG A 15 -29.32 61.60 -29.95
CA ARG A 15 -29.82 61.98 -31.29
C ARG A 15 -31.20 62.64 -31.23
N ARG A 16 -32.05 62.21 -30.29
CA ARG A 16 -33.35 62.81 -30.02
C ARG A 16 -33.28 64.14 -29.26
N GLY A 17 -32.09 64.71 -29.07
CA GLY A 17 -31.87 66.01 -28.43
C GLY A 17 -31.81 65.98 -26.90
N TRP A 18 -31.81 64.81 -26.26
CA TRP A 18 -31.85 64.73 -24.80
C TRP A 18 -30.54 65.21 -24.16
N HIS A 19 -30.65 65.92 -23.04
CA HIS A 19 -29.50 66.38 -22.26
C HIS A 19 -28.93 65.25 -21.39
N VAL A 20 -27.60 65.27 -21.16
CA VAL A 20 -26.85 64.25 -20.40
C VAL A 20 -27.50 63.88 -19.05
N LYS A 21 -28.08 64.85 -18.34
CA LYS A 21 -28.74 64.62 -17.03
C LYS A 21 -30.06 63.85 -17.18
N ALA A 22 -30.80 64.04 -18.26
CA ALA A 22 -32.03 63.32 -18.56
C ALA A 22 -31.72 61.88 -18.98
N ILE A 23 -30.74 61.70 -19.87
CA ILE A 23 -30.26 60.37 -20.31
C ILE A 23 -29.76 59.54 -19.11
N ALA A 24 -28.99 60.15 -18.21
CA ALA A 24 -28.49 59.49 -17.01
C ALA A 24 -29.61 59.00 -16.08
N ARG A 25 -30.70 59.77 -15.96
CA ARG A 25 -31.85 59.41 -15.12
C ARG A 25 -32.67 58.29 -15.77
N GLU A 26 -32.91 58.41 -17.08
CA GLU A 26 -33.72 57.46 -17.85
C GLU A 26 -33.08 56.06 -17.90
N LEU A 27 -31.78 56.01 -18.12
CA LEU A 27 -31.04 54.75 -18.24
C LEU A 27 -30.47 54.24 -16.91
N GLY A 28 -30.66 54.98 -15.80
CA GLY A 28 -30.08 54.62 -14.50
C GLY A 28 -28.55 54.65 -14.44
N VAL A 29 -27.89 55.38 -15.35
CA VAL A 29 -26.43 55.43 -15.51
C VAL A 29 -25.85 56.69 -14.86
N ALA A 30 -24.69 56.57 -14.21
CA ALA A 30 -23.99 57.73 -13.65
C ALA A 30 -23.74 58.83 -14.71
N ARG A 31 -24.05 60.09 -14.36
CA ARG A 31 -23.91 61.27 -15.25
C ARG A 31 -22.52 61.39 -15.88
N ASN A 32 -21.47 61.07 -15.12
CA ASN A 32 -20.09 61.12 -15.60
C ASN A 32 -19.82 60.08 -16.69
N THR A 33 -20.45 58.91 -16.61
CA THR A 33 -20.35 57.85 -17.60
C THR A 33 -21.05 58.25 -18.91
N VAL A 34 -22.27 58.80 -18.84
CA VAL A 34 -22.97 59.33 -20.02
C VAL A 34 -22.16 60.47 -20.66
N ARG A 35 -21.60 61.37 -19.86
CA ARG A 35 -20.76 62.47 -20.34
C ARG A 35 -19.48 61.97 -21.02
N ALA A 36 -18.85 60.93 -20.46
CA ALA A 36 -17.64 60.32 -21.02
C ALA A 36 -17.93 59.65 -22.38
N TRP A 37 -19.05 58.93 -22.51
CA TRP A 37 -19.46 58.31 -23.78
C TRP A 37 -19.86 59.34 -24.84
N VAL A 38 -20.64 60.36 -24.48
CA VAL A 38 -21.01 61.44 -25.42
C VAL A 38 -19.77 62.20 -25.93
N ARG A 39 -18.74 62.41 -25.10
CA ARG A 39 -17.48 63.03 -25.54
C ARG A 39 -16.67 62.16 -26.50
N ARG A 40 -16.75 60.83 -26.36
CA ARG A 40 -15.96 59.89 -27.18
C ARG A 40 -16.51 59.73 -28.59
N GLY A 41 -17.78 60.02 -28.80
CA GLY A 41 -18.44 59.89 -30.09
C GLY A 41 -19.08 58.52 -30.28
N GLU A 42 -20.10 58.50 -31.13
CA GLU A 42 -20.83 57.29 -31.48
C GLU A 42 -19.92 56.36 -32.31
N GLY A 43 -19.89 55.07 -31.97
CA GLY A 43 -19.01 54.08 -32.62
C GLY A 43 -17.59 54.03 -32.05
N ALA A 44 -17.25 54.84 -31.03
CA ALA A 44 -15.95 54.74 -30.37
C ALA A 44 -15.76 53.36 -29.72
N PRO A 45 -14.60 52.70 -29.93
CA PRO A 45 -14.32 51.41 -29.32
C PRO A 45 -14.36 51.52 -27.79
N ARG A 46 -14.86 50.47 -27.14
CA ARG A 46 -14.86 50.40 -25.66
C ARG A 46 -13.44 50.62 -25.13
N PRO A 47 -13.28 51.36 -24.03
CA PRO A 47 -11.97 51.48 -23.40
C PRO A 47 -11.53 50.08 -22.98
N TRP A 48 -10.39 49.62 -23.47
CA TRP A 48 -9.81 48.37 -23.01
C TRP A 48 -9.46 48.51 -21.53
N THR A 49 -10.15 47.77 -20.67
CA THR A 49 -9.91 47.75 -19.22
C THR A 49 -8.95 46.64 -18.80
N GLY A 50 -8.27 46.00 -19.75
CA GLY A 50 -7.21 45.06 -19.43
C GLY A 50 -6.00 45.81 -18.87
N ARG A 51 -5.36 45.27 -17.82
CA ARG A 51 -3.97 45.63 -17.55
C ARG A 51 -3.10 44.85 -18.54
N PRO A 52 -2.01 45.43 -19.07
CA PRO A 52 -1.00 44.66 -19.81
C PRO A 52 -0.58 43.45 -18.99
N ARG A 53 -0.64 42.26 -19.57
CA ARG A 53 -0.18 41.05 -18.89
C ARG A 53 1.34 41.02 -19.02
N VAL A 54 2.05 41.27 -17.93
CA VAL A 54 3.54 41.27 -17.89
C VAL A 54 4.15 39.99 -18.49
N LEU A 55 3.41 38.87 -18.46
CA LEU A 55 3.85 37.59 -19.01
C LEU A 55 3.37 37.29 -20.43
N GLU A 56 2.63 38.18 -21.12
CA GLU A 56 2.04 37.90 -22.44
C GLU A 56 3.08 37.47 -23.48
N THR A 57 4.28 38.06 -23.44
CA THR A 57 5.44 37.71 -24.28
C THR A 57 6.23 36.50 -23.80
N HIS A 58 5.96 36.00 -22.59
CA HIS A 58 6.72 34.93 -21.92
C HIS A 58 5.87 33.68 -21.62
N GLU A 59 4.58 33.66 -21.96
CA GLU A 59 3.68 32.53 -21.70
C GLU A 59 4.18 31.23 -22.35
N ALA A 60 4.73 31.31 -23.56
CA ALA A 60 5.29 30.16 -24.27
C ALA A 60 6.48 29.53 -23.52
N TRP A 61 7.39 30.36 -23.01
CA TRP A 61 8.54 29.89 -22.24
C TRP A 61 8.13 29.28 -20.91
N VAL A 62 7.21 29.93 -20.18
CA VAL A 62 6.66 29.42 -18.92
C VAL A 62 5.97 28.07 -19.14
N ARG A 63 5.23 27.91 -20.25
CA ARG A 63 4.60 26.65 -20.65
C ARG A 63 5.64 25.56 -20.94
N GLU A 64 6.66 25.85 -21.73
CA GLU A 64 7.72 24.90 -22.06
C GLU A 64 8.45 24.41 -20.81
N ARG A 65 8.85 25.32 -19.91
CA ARG A 65 9.50 24.96 -18.63
C ARG A 65 8.60 24.13 -17.72
N TYR A 66 7.32 24.47 -17.65
CA TYR A 66 6.35 23.70 -16.87
C TYR A 66 6.20 22.26 -17.40
N LEU A 67 6.18 22.10 -18.73
CA LEU A 67 6.11 20.79 -19.38
C LEU A 67 7.44 20.01 -19.27
N ALA A 68 8.58 20.70 -19.22
CA ALA A 68 9.90 20.12 -19.01
C ALA A 68 10.13 19.59 -17.58
N GLY A 69 9.20 19.83 -16.65
CA GLY A 69 9.21 19.22 -15.32
C GLY A 69 9.25 20.19 -14.14
N VAL A 70 9.40 21.49 -14.38
CA VAL A 70 9.39 22.51 -13.33
C VAL A 70 7.94 22.84 -12.95
N ARG A 71 7.35 22.00 -12.11
CA ARG A 71 5.92 22.07 -11.73
C ARG A 71 5.62 23.08 -10.61
N ASN A 72 6.65 23.60 -9.94
CA ASN A 72 6.50 24.58 -8.85
C ASN A 72 6.46 26.01 -9.41
N GLY A 73 5.35 26.72 -9.15
CA GLY A 73 5.15 28.09 -9.62
C GLY A 73 6.15 29.11 -9.05
N ASP A 74 6.68 28.88 -7.83
CA ASP A 74 7.68 29.78 -7.26
C ASP A 74 9.07 29.57 -7.89
N VAL A 75 9.41 28.34 -8.27
CA VAL A 75 10.65 28.08 -9.03
C VAL A 75 10.59 28.77 -10.39
N LEU A 76 9.45 28.69 -11.08
CA LEU A 76 9.24 29.42 -12.33
C LEU A 76 9.32 30.94 -12.14
N ARG A 77 8.82 31.48 -11.02
CA ARG A 77 8.94 32.90 -10.68
C ARG A 77 10.40 33.29 -10.46
N GLN A 78 11.17 32.48 -9.74
CA GLN A 78 12.60 32.74 -9.50
C GLN A 78 13.39 32.74 -10.83
N GLU A 79 13.15 31.77 -11.72
CA GLU A 79 13.78 31.74 -13.05
C GLU A 79 13.38 32.94 -13.93
N LEU A 80 12.14 33.46 -13.78
CA LEU A 80 11.72 34.67 -14.47
C LEU A 80 12.45 35.91 -13.94
N VAL A 81 12.68 35.99 -12.62
CA VAL A 81 13.46 37.08 -12.01
C VAL A 81 14.91 37.05 -12.48
N GLU A 82 15.54 35.87 -12.58
CA GLU A 82 16.89 35.70 -13.15
C GLU A 82 16.98 36.18 -14.60
N ARG A 83 15.88 36.13 -15.34
CA ARG A 83 15.74 36.63 -16.72
C ARG A 83 15.39 38.12 -16.79
N GLY A 84 15.37 38.83 -15.66
CA GLY A 84 15.04 40.25 -15.57
C GLY A 84 13.54 40.55 -15.61
N ILE A 85 12.68 39.54 -15.39
CA ILE A 85 11.22 39.68 -15.44
C ILE A 85 10.67 39.63 -14.02
N GLU A 86 10.39 40.79 -13.44
CA GLU A 86 9.77 40.88 -12.12
C GLU A 86 8.26 40.62 -12.18
N VAL A 87 7.83 39.52 -11.58
CA VAL A 87 6.41 39.14 -11.50
C VAL A 87 6.04 38.55 -10.14
N SER A 88 4.82 38.83 -9.71
CA SER A 88 4.25 38.18 -8.53
C SER A 88 4.00 36.69 -8.77
N LEU A 89 4.09 35.87 -7.71
CA LEU A 89 3.75 34.45 -7.76
C LEU A 89 2.34 34.23 -8.33
N ARG A 90 1.36 35.06 -7.91
CA ARG A 90 -0.03 35.00 -8.38
C ARG A 90 -0.18 35.23 -9.89
N THR A 91 0.73 36.00 -10.49
CA THR A 91 0.77 36.22 -11.96
C THR A 91 1.26 34.96 -12.67
N VAL A 92 2.31 34.33 -12.16
CA VAL A 92 2.85 33.06 -12.67
C VAL A 92 1.82 31.94 -12.53
N GLU A 93 1.18 31.81 -11.36
CA GLU A 93 0.13 30.82 -11.09
C GLU A 93 -1.05 30.94 -12.05
N ARG A 94 -1.44 32.16 -12.43
CA ARG A 94 -2.50 32.42 -13.40
C ARG A 94 -2.09 32.02 -14.81
N CYS A 95 -0.84 32.30 -15.18
CA CYS A 95 -0.26 31.91 -16.48
C CYS A 95 -0.17 30.37 -16.62
N ILE A 96 0.23 29.67 -15.56
CA ILE A 96 0.36 28.20 -15.60
C ILE A 96 -0.98 27.48 -15.40
N LYS A 97 -2.02 28.13 -14.89
CA LYS A 97 -3.34 27.50 -14.64
C LYS A 97 -3.89 26.76 -15.87
N PRO A 98 -3.99 27.35 -17.08
CA PRO A 98 -4.49 26.63 -18.26
C PRO A 98 -3.56 25.49 -18.67
N VAL A 99 -2.23 25.67 -18.60
CA VAL A 99 -1.24 24.62 -18.89
C VAL A 99 -1.37 23.46 -17.89
N ARG A 100 -1.61 23.76 -16.62
CA ARG A 100 -1.85 22.79 -15.55
C ARG A 100 -3.17 22.06 -15.76
N GLU A 101 -4.23 22.75 -16.17
CA GLU A 101 -5.53 22.15 -16.46
C GLU A 101 -5.50 21.25 -17.70
N GLU A 102 -4.78 21.65 -18.75
CA GLU A 102 -4.53 20.86 -19.95
C GLU A 102 -3.64 19.65 -19.65
N ALA A 103 -2.53 19.85 -18.93
CA ALA A 103 -1.70 18.76 -18.44
C ALA A 103 -2.51 17.82 -17.53
N ALA A 104 -3.36 18.36 -16.65
CA ALA A 104 -4.25 17.55 -15.81
C ALA A 104 -5.36 16.86 -16.61
N ALA A 105 -5.83 17.43 -17.72
CA ALA A 105 -6.79 16.79 -18.62
C ALA A 105 -6.14 15.64 -19.41
N LEU A 106 -4.94 15.86 -19.93
CA LEU A 106 -4.09 14.82 -20.53
C LEU A 106 -3.70 13.76 -19.50
N ASP A 107 -3.45 14.13 -18.25
CA ASP A 107 -3.19 13.21 -17.15
C ASP A 107 -4.43 12.39 -16.77
N ARG A 108 -5.63 12.97 -16.91
CA ARG A 108 -6.93 12.29 -16.73
C ARG A 108 -7.29 11.40 -17.92
N ALA A 109 -6.82 11.72 -19.13
CA ALA A 109 -7.01 10.90 -20.31
C ALA A 109 -6.13 9.64 -20.23
N SER A 110 -6.76 8.49 -19.99
CA SER A 110 -6.08 7.19 -19.97
C SER A 110 -6.55 6.32 -21.12
N VAL A 111 -5.60 5.79 -21.89
CA VAL A 111 -5.88 4.72 -22.86
C VAL A 111 -6.08 3.43 -22.06
N ARG A 112 -7.25 2.80 -22.22
CA ARG A 112 -7.58 1.57 -21.50
C ARG A 112 -6.77 0.41 -22.10
N PHE A 113 -5.87 -0.16 -21.31
CA PHE A 113 -5.10 -1.33 -21.71
C PHE A 113 -5.86 -2.61 -21.35
N GLU A 114 -6.29 -3.37 -22.35
CA GLU A 114 -6.85 -4.72 -22.15
C GLU A 114 -5.76 -5.77 -22.29
N THR A 115 -5.91 -6.87 -21.55
CA THR A 115 -4.94 -7.98 -21.51
C THR A 115 -5.59 -9.20 -22.15
N ALA A 116 -4.80 -9.98 -22.87
CA ALA A 116 -5.22 -11.26 -23.42
C ALA A 116 -5.56 -12.27 -22.31
N PRO A 117 -6.35 -13.33 -22.61
CA PRO A 117 -6.61 -14.41 -21.67
C PRO A 117 -5.32 -15.00 -21.08
N GLY A 118 -5.28 -15.20 -19.77
CA GLY A 118 -4.16 -15.83 -19.06
C GLY A 118 -2.91 -14.96 -18.94
N GLN A 119 -2.92 -13.75 -19.51
CA GLN A 119 -1.73 -12.90 -19.59
C GLN A 119 -1.35 -12.28 -18.25
N GLN A 120 -2.33 -11.78 -17.50
CA GLN A 120 -2.04 -10.96 -16.32
C GLN A 120 -3.07 -11.14 -15.21
N MET A 121 -2.56 -11.27 -14.00
CA MET A 121 -3.30 -11.04 -12.77
C MET A 121 -2.78 -9.77 -12.11
N GLN A 122 -3.65 -9.05 -11.42
CA GLN A 122 -3.24 -7.97 -10.53
C GLN A 122 -3.62 -8.31 -9.10
N ILE A 123 -2.76 -7.93 -8.16
CA ILE A 123 -3.01 -8.10 -6.73
C ILE A 123 -3.04 -6.76 -6.01
N ASP A 124 -3.79 -6.72 -4.93
CA ASP A 124 -3.84 -5.63 -3.98
C ASP A 124 -4.01 -6.20 -2.57
N PHE A 125 -3.60 -5.41 -1.59
CA PHE A 125 -3.74 -5.79 -0.20
C PHE A 125 -4.05 -4.54 0.60
N GLY A 126 -5.21 -4.56 1.24
CA GLY A 126 -5.67 -3.46 2.04
C GLY A 126 -6.07 -3.89 3.43
N GLU A 127 -6.50 -2.90 4.20
CA GLU A 127 -7.06 -3.10 5.53
C GLU A 127 -8.46 -2.50 5.62
N LYS A 128 -9.32 -3.12 6.44
CA LYS A 128 -10.66 -2.63 6.77
C LYS A 128 -11.01 -3.00 8.21
N TRP A 129 -11.71 -2.11 8.90
CA TRP A 129 -12.29 -2.43 10.20
C TRP A 129 -13.59 -3.23 10.02
N VAL A 130 -13.75 -4.28 10.82
CA VAL A 130 -14.90 -5.17 10.87
C VAL A 130 -15.19 -5.50 12.34
N ASP A 131 -16.42 -5.85 12.66
CA ASP A 131 -16.82 -6.34 13.98
C ASP A 131 -16.86 -7.87 13.93
N ILE A 132 -16.06 -8.54 14.76
CA ILE A 132 -15.97 -9.99 14.85
C ILE A 132 -16.35 -10.40 16.27
N GLY A 133 -17.41 -11.18 16.43
CA GLY A 133 -17.87 -11.64 17.75
C GLY A 133 -18.26 -10.49 18.69
N GLY A 134 -18.67 -9.34 18.14
CA GLY A 134 -18.98 -8.13 18.93
C GLY A 134 -17.78 -7.23 19.22
N GLU A 135 -16.56 -7.62 18.81
CA GLU A 135 -15.35 -6.81 18.97
C GLU A 135 -14.87 -6.21 17.66
N ARG A 136 -14.48 -4.93 17.70
CA ARG A 136 -13.98 -4.24 16.52
C ARG A 136 -12.53 -4.64 16.23
N ALA A 137 -12.32 -5.33 15.12
CA ALA A 137 -11.02 -5.84 14.69
C ALA A 137 -10.61 -5.34 13.30
N LYS A 138 -9.31 -5.37 13.04
CA LYS A 138 -8.74 -4.94 11.75
C LYS A 138 -8.51 -6.16 10.85
N ALA A 139 -9.31 -6.28 9.80
CA ALA A 139 -9.13 -7.30 8.77
C ALA A 139 -8.14 -6.81 7.70
N PHE A 140 -7.13 -7.63 7.42
CA PHE A 140 -6.24 -7.44 6.28
C PHE A 140 -6.77 -8.27 5.12
N VAL A 141 -6.99 -7.65 3.97
CA VAL A 141 -7.76 -8.21 2.86
C VAL A 141 -6.87 -8.26 1.63
N PHE A 142 -6.49 -9.48 1.25
CA PHE A 142 -5.81 -9.75 0.00
C PHE A 142 -6.84 -9.91 -1.11
N VAL A 143 -6.61 -9.25 -2.24
CA VAL A 143 -7.42 -9.35 -3.45
C VAL A 143 -6.52 -9.65 -4.63
N ALA A 144 -6.89 -10.65 -5.42
CA ALA A 144 -6.31 -10.91 -6.73
C ALA A 144 -7.40 -10.84 -7.80
N THR A 145 -7.10 -10.35 -8.99
CA THR A 145 -8.06 -10.25 -10.09
C THR A 145 -7.39 -10.55 -11.43
N LEU A 146 -7.96 -11.47 -12.20
CA LEU A 146 -7.52 -11.76 -13.56
C LEU A 146 -7.87 -10.60 -14.49
N GLY A 147 -6.92 -10.19 -15.31
CA GLY A 147 -7.00 -9.02 -16.17
C GLY A 147 -8.04 -9.17 -17.29
N TYR A 148 -8.22 -10.38 -17.85
CA TYR A 148 -9.17 -10.61 -18.94
C TYR A 148 -10.59 -10.90 -18.44
N SER A 149 -10.78 -11.95 -17.63
CA SER A 149 -12.12 -12.36 -17.17
C SER A 149 -12.71 -11.46 -16.09
N ARG A 150 -11.86 -10.74 -15.35
CA ARG A 150 -12.24 -9.97 -14.14
C ARG A 150 -12.67 -10.84 -12.97
N ARG A 151 -12.40 -12.14 -13.06
CA ARG A 151 -12.59 -13.07 -11.95
C ARG A 151 -11.67 -12.68 -10.81
N SER A 152 -12.22 -12.59 -9.61
CA SER A 152 -11.51 -12.08 -8.43
C SER A 152 -11.45 -13.13 -7.32
N PHE A 153 -10.30 -13.20 -6.67
CA PHE A 153 -10.10 -13.94 -5.43
C PHE A 153 -9.93 -12.95 -4.28
N VAL A 154 -10.59 -13.20 -3.15
CA VAL A 154 -10.55 -12.37 -1.95
C VAL A 154 -10.30 -13.26 -0.75
N ARG A 155 -9.35 -12.89 0.10
CA ARG A 155 -9.01 -13.61 1.33
C ARG A 155 -8.67 -12.64 2.46
N VAL A 156 -9.06 -13.00 3.67
CA VAL A 156 -8.62 -12.31 4.88
C VAL A 156 -7.33 -12.94 5.41
N CYS A 157 -6.43 -12.11 5.93
CA CYS A 157 -5.15 -12.51 6.48
C CYS A 157 -4.93 -11.84 7.84
N ALA A 158 -4.04 -12.43 8.64
CA ALA A 158 -3.69 -11.91 9.96
C ALA A 158 -2.69 -10.73 9.93
N GLY A 159 -2.32 -10.21 8.75
CA GLY A 159 -1.40 -9.07 8.61
C GLY A 159 -0.99 -8.77 7.17
N LEU A 160 -0.03 -7.84 7.01
CA LEU A 160 0.50 -7.37 5.71
C LEU A 160 1.98 -7.73 5.47
N ARG A 161 2.56 -8.60 6.31
CA ARG A 161 3.91 -9.13 6.13
C ARG A 161 4.02 -10.01 4.88
N GLN A 162 5.24 -10.23 4.41
CA GLN A 162 5.55 -10.99 3.20
C GLN A 162 4.82 -12.34 3.10
N ARG A 163 4.84 -13.12 4.18
CA ARG A 163 4.12 -14.42 4.25
C ARG A 163 2.64 -14.33 3.90
N HIS A 164 1.95 -13.23 4.25
CA HIS A 164 0.53 -13.05 3.99
C HIS A 164 0.28 -12.74 2.52
N TRP A 165 1.16 -11.97 1.88
CA TRP A 165 1.11 -11.73 0.43
C TRP A 165 1.28 -13.03 -0.34
N LEU A 166 2.27 -13.83 0.04
CA LEU A 166 2.53 -15.13 -0.59
C LEU A 166 1.38 -16.12 -0.36
N ALA A 167 0.76 -16.10 0.83
CA ALA A 167 -0.41 -16.92 1.14
C ALA A 167 -1.65 -16.52 0.32
N GLY A 168 -1.83 -15.22 0.12
CA GLY A 168 -2.87 -14.68 -0.74
C GLY A 168 -2.66 -15.10 -2.21
N LEU A 169 -1.43 -14.94 -2.71
CA LEU A 169 -1.05 -15.33 -4.07
C LEU A 169 -1.26 -16.82 -4.31
N ASP A 170 -0.73 -17.67 -3.45
CA ASP A 170 -0.84 -19.13 -3.51
C ASP A 170 -2.31 -19.59 -3.46
N GLY A 171 -3.13 -18.96 -2.61
CA GLY A 171 -4.57 -19.17 -2.56
C GLY A 171 -5.29 -18.74 -3.85
N ALA A 172 -4.88 -17.61 -4.44
CA ALA A 172 -5.46 -17.12 -5.69
C ALA A 172 -5.16 -18.05 -6.86
N LEU A 173 -3.92 -18.51 -7.00
CA LEU A 173 -3.51 -19.45 -8.05
C LEU A 173 -4.34 -20.74 -7.98
N ARG A 174 -4.57 -21.28 -6.77
CA ARG A 174 -5.45 -22.43 -6.57
C ARG A 174 -6.91 -22.14 -6.89
N HIS A 175 -7.43 -21.00 -6.44
CA HIS A 175 -8.81 -20.61 -6.73
C HIS A 175 -9.07 -20.49 -8.23
N PHE A 176 -8.11 -19.94 -8.99
CA PHE A 176 -8.19 -19.89 -10.44
C PHE A 176 -7.85 -21.21 -11.13
N GLY A 177 -7.32 -22.20 -10.42
CA GLY A 177 -6.91 -23.49 -11.00
C GLY A 177 -5.75 -23.38 -12.00
N GLY A 178 -4.98 -22.29 -11.98
CA GLY A 178 -3.94 -22.05 -12.98
C GLY A 178 -3.11 -20.80 -12.70
N VAL A 179 -1.99 -20.68 -13.41
CA VAL A 179 -1.01 -19.60 -13.24
C VAL A 179 -1.03 -18.65 -14.44
N PRO A 180 -1.25 -17.34 -14.23
CA PRO A 180 -1.14 -16.35 -15.28
C PRO A 180 0.32 -16.10 -15.68
N GLN A 181 0.55 -15.54 -16.86
CA GLN A 181 1.90 -15.24 -17.33
C GLN A 181 2.59 -14.17 -16.46
N THR A 182 1.84 -13.13 -16.07
CA THR A 182 2.36 -12.00 -15.30
C THR A 182 1.54 -11.72 -14.04
N CYS A 183 2.22 -11.28 -12.98
CA CYS A 183 1.60 -10.73 -11.78
C CYS A 183 1.95 -9.24 -11.67
N LEU A 184 0.94 -8.39 -11.86
CA LEU A 184 1.05 -6.96 -11.69
C LEU A 184 0.82 -6.59 -10.21
N VAL A 185 1.81 -5.95 -9.62
CA VAL A 185 1.81 -5.55 -8.21
C VAL A 185 1.94 -4.05 -8.07
N ASP A 186 1.45 -3.51 -6.96
CA ASP A 186 1.81 -2.16 -6.55
C ASP A 186 3.19 -2.13 -5.86
N ASN A 187 3.69 -0.93 -5.58
CA ASN A 187 4.97 -0.67 -4.93
C ASN A 187 4.96 -0.92 -3.42
N ALA A 188 4.19 -1.90 -2.95
CA ALA A 188 4.21 -2.30 -1.55
C ALA A 188 5.59 -2.85 -1.19
N LYS A 189 6.17 -2.39 -0.07
CA LYS A 189 7.53 -2.78 0.37
C LYS A 189 7.74 -4.29 0.51
N ALA A 190 6.67 -5.04 0.77
CA ALA A 190 6.69 -6.49 0.80
C ALA A 190 7.06 -7.08 -0.58
N LEU A 191 6.59 -6.47 -1.67
CA LEU A 191 6.77 -6.99 -3.03
C LEU A 191 7.88 -6.29 -3.79
N VAL A 192 8.03 -4.98 -3.61
CA VAL A 192 9.00 -4.13 -4.31
C VAL A 192 9.87 -3.45 -3.26
N VAL A 193 11.17 -3.78 -3.27
CA VAL A 193 12.14 -3.23 -2.33
C VAL A 193 12.46 -1.78 -2.67
N ARG A 194 12.73 -1.52 -3.95
CA ARG A 194 13.07 -0.19 -4.49
C ARG A 194 12.99 -0.17 -6.00
N TRP A 195 13.16 1.02 -6.59
CA TRP A 195 13.37 1.20 -8.02
C TRP A 195 14.81 1.60 -8.30
N GLN A 196 15.37 1.09 -9.40
CA GLN A 196 16.64 1.51 -9.95
C GLN A 196 16.39 2.01 -11.38
N GLY A 197 16.28 3.34 -11.52
CA GLY A 197 15.78 3.96 -12.75
C GLY A 197 14.38 3.46 -13.08
N ASP A 198 14.20 2.91 -14.29
CA ASP A 198 12.94 2.37 -14.80
C ASP A 198 12.69 0.89 -14.44
N ARG A 199 13.56 0.28 -13.62
CA ARG A 199 13.49 -1.14 -13.29
C ARG A 199 13.12 -1.34 -11.80
N PRO A 200 12.03 -2.07 -11.49
CA PRO A 200 11.72 -2.43 -10.11
C PRO A 200 12.67 -3.52 -9.62
N ILE A 201 13.14 -3.38 -8.38
CA ILE A 201 13.84 -4.41 -7.63
C ILE A 201 12.82 -5.07 -6.70
N PHE A 202 12.45 -6.30 -7.01
CA PHE A 202 11.47 -7.05 -6.24
C PHE A 202 12.07 -7.66 -4.98
N HIS A 203 11.21 -8.00 -4.03
CA HIS A 203 11.63 -8.70 -2.82
C HIS A 203 12.07 -10.13 -3.16
N PRO A 204 13.20 -10.63 -2.63
CA PRO A 204 13.75 -11.94 -3.01
C PRO A 204 12.76 -13.10 -2.85
N GLU A 205 12.00 -13.15 -1.75
CA GLU A 205 10.96 -14.18 -1.57
C GLU A 205 9.82 -14.07 -2.60
N PHE A 206 9.47 -12.87 -3.05
CA PHE A 206 8.44 -12.71 -4.08
C PHE A 206 8.95 -13.13 -5.46
N GLU A 207 10.21 -12.85 -5.79
CA GLU A 207 10.84 -13.36 -7.01
C GLU A 207 10.96 -14.88 -6.99
N ALA A 208 11.34 -15.47 -5.85
CA ALA A 208 11.40 -16.92 -5.68
C ALA A 208 10.00 -17.56 -5.84
N PHE A 209 8.96 -16.95 -5.28
CA PHE A 209 7.56 -17.37 -5.50
C PHE A 209 7.19 -17.33 -6.97
N CYS A 210 7.50 -16.23 -7.65
CA CYS A 210 7.21 -16.07 -9.07
C CYS A 210 7.94 -17.12 -9.92
N ARG A 211 9.21 -17.40 -9.60
CA ARG A 211 10.01 -18.44 -10.26
C ARG A 211 9.43 -19.84 -10.05
N HIS A 212 9.03 -20.16 -8.82
CA HIS A 212 8.40 -21.45 -8.48
C HIS A 212 7.17 -21.75 -9.33
N TRP A 213 6.32 -20.74 -9.57
CA TRP A 213 5.11 -20.88 -10.39
C TRP A 213 5.30 -20.52 -11.87
N GLY A 214 6.52 -20.18 -12.31
CA GLY A 214 6.81 -19.73 -13.68
C GLY A 214 6.16 -18.39 -14.08
N MET A 215 5.75 -17.58 -13.10
CA MET A 215 5.07 -16.31 -13.26
C MET A 215 6.09 -15.15 -13.34
N THR A 216 5.83 -14.13 -14.15
CA THR A 216 6.72 -12.95 -14.25
C THR A 216 6.19 -11.79 -13.39
N PRO A 217 6.94 -11.26 -12.42
CA PRO A 217 6.52 -10.11 -11.64
C PRO A 217 6.61 -8.82 -12.46
N ARG A 218 5.62 -7.94 -12.31
CA ARG A 218 5.56 -6.61 -12.91
C ARG A 218 5.12 -5.62 -11.84
N ALA A 219 5.78 -4.48 -11.72
CA ALA A 219 5.38 -3.42 -10.80
C ALA A 219 4.77 -2.25 -11.57
N CYS A 220 3.75 -1.62 -11.00
CA CYS A 220 3.25 -0.34 -11.48
C CYS A 220 4.35 0.71 -11.39
N ARG A 221 4.66 1.41 -12.50
CA ARG A 221 5.65 2.49 -12.47
C ARG A 221 5.23 3.60 -11.48
N PRO A 222 6.12 4.07 -10.60
CA PRO A 222 5.84 5.20 -9.71
C PRO A 222 5.45 6.41 -10.55
N TYR A 223 4.51 7.22 -10.05
CA TYR A 223 4.03 8.45 -10.71
C TYR A 223 3.34 8.26 -12.08
N ARG A 224 3.07 7.02 -12.50
CA ARG A 224 2.17 6.68 -13.61
C ARG A 224 0.99 5.83 -13.14
N ALA A 225 0.17 6.39 -12.25
CA ALA A 225 -1.14 5.81 -11.86
C ALA A 225 -2.08 5.56 -13.06
N ARG A 226 -1.78 6.19 -14.22
CA ARG A 226 -2.47 6.14 -15.51
C ARG A 226 -2.82 4.72 -16.01
N THR A 227 -1.99 3.70 -15.72
CA THR A 227 -2.20 2.33 -16.19
C THR A 227 -3.10 1.50 -15.26
N LYS A 228 -3.43 2.01 -14.06
CA LYS A 228 -4.10 1.24 -12.98
C LYS A 228 -5.62 1.45 -12.92
N GLY A 229 -6.18 2.34 -13.74
CA GLY A 229 -7.62 2.70 -13.72
C GLY A 229 -8.59 1.57 -14.07
N LYS A 230 -8.12 0.54 -14.79
CA LYS A 230 -8.88 -0.68 -15.12
C LYS A 230 -9.22 -1.51 -13.87
N VAL A 231 -8.36 -1.47 -12.86
CA VAL A 231 -8.36 -2.46 -11.77
C VAL A 231 -8.58 -1.83 -10.42
N GLU A 232 -8.23 -0.56 -10.20
CA GLU A 232 -8.57 0.16 -8.95
C GLU A 232 -10.06 0.08 -8.60
N ARG A 233 -10.94 0.14 -9.59
CA ARG A 233 -12.39 -0.06 -9.39
C ARG A 233 -12.79 -1.53 -9.17
N SER A 234 -12.11 -2.49 -9.78
CA SER A 234 -12.43 -3.92 -9.62
C SER A 234 -11.96 -4.47 -8.28
N VAL A 235 -10.77 -4.06 -7.86
CA VAL A 235 -10.17 -4.38 -6.56
C VAL A 235 -10.88 -3.63 -5.43
N GLY A 236 -11.15 -2.34 -5.62
CA GLY A 236 -11.97 -1.56 -4.70
C GLY A 236 -13.38 -2.14 -4.53
N TYR A 237 -13.97 -2.68 -5.60
CA TYR A 237 -15.23 -3.40 -5.54
C TYR A 237 -15.14 -4.65 -4.66
N GLY A 238 -14.10 -5.47 -4.82
CA GLY A 238 -13.86 -6.63 -3.96
C GLY A 238 -13.74 -6.24 -2.48
N LYS A 239 -12.87 -5.28 -2.17
CA LYS A 239 -12.63 -4.84 -0.79
C LYS A 239 -13.85 -4.19 -0.12
N SER A 240 -14.56 -3.33 -0.85
CA SER A 240 -15.67 -2.57 -0.29
C SER A 240 -16.96 -3.40 -0.20
N ASN A 241 -17.29 -4.17 -1.24
CA ASN A 241 -18.57 -4.88 -1.31
C ASN A 241 -18.54 -6.26 -0.66
N ALA A 242 -17.43 -7.00 -0.74
CA ALA A 242 -17.34 -8.29 -0.06
C ALA A 242 -17.44 -8.11 1.47
N LEU A 243 -16.87 -7.03 1.98
CA LEU A 243 -16.92 -6.66 3.41
C LEU A 243 -17.97 -5.59 3.70
N GLY A 244 -19.00 -5.47 2.86
CA GLY A 244 -20.08 -4.49 3.05
C GLY A 244 -20.90 -4.76 4.32
N ARG A 245 -20.92 -6.02 4.78
CA ARG A 245 -21.44 -6.42 6.10
C ARG A 245 -20.31 -6.22 7.10
N LEU A 246 -20.50 -5.30 8.04
CA LEU A 246 -19.45 -4.95 9.00
C LEU A 246 -19.32 -5.98 10.12
N SER A 247 -20.37 -6.73 10.45
CA SER A 247 -20.37 -7.66 11.58
C SER A 247 -20.43 -9.13 11.16
N PHE A 248 -19.58 -9.94 11.80
CA PHE A 248 -19.56 -11.40 11.70
C PHE A 248 -19.40 -12.01 13.09
N VAL A 249 -19.89 -13.24 13.28
CA VAL A 249 -19.79 -13.94 14.58
C VAL A 249 -18.37 -14.45 14.86
N SER A 250 -17.57 -14.72 13.82
CA SER A 250 -16.19 -15.19 13.92
C SER A 250 -15.39 -14.90 12.64
N TRP A 251 -14.07 -15.03 12.70
CA TRP A 251 -13.20 -14.96 11.52
C TRP A 251 -13.52 -16.03 10.49
N GLU A 252 -13.86 -17.24 10.93
CA GLU A 252 -14.27 -18.35 10.07
C GLU A 252 -15.57 -18.02 9.32
N ALA A 253 -16.55 -17.42 9.99
CA ALA A 253 -17.78 -16.97 9.36
C ALA A 253 -17.51 -15.91 8.28
N LEU A 254 -16.56 -15.01 8.53
CA LEU A 254 -16.11 -14.04 7.54
C LEU A 254 -15.44 -14.72 6.33
N GLU A 255 -14.55 -15.70 6.54
CA GLU A 255 -13.93 -16.46 5.45
C GLU A 255 -14.98 -17.22 4.63
N GLY A 256 -15.93 -17.89 5.28
CA GLY A 256 -17.05 -18.57 4.62
C GLY A 256 -17.91 -17.62 3.80
N HIS A 257 -18.21 -16.43 4.33
CA HIS A 257 -18.91 -15.37 3.60
C HIS A 257 -18.13 -14.91 2.37
N LEU A 258 -16.81 -14.78 2.43
CA LEU A 258 -16.00 -14.41 1.26
C LEU A 258 -16.06 -15.47 0.17
N VAL A 259 -16.00 -16.76 0.53
CA VAL A 259 -16.16 -17.87 -0.42
C VAL A 259 -17.51 -17.81 -1.11
N TRP A 260 -18.58 -17.66 -0.33
CA TRP A 260 -19.94 -17.49 -0.86
C TRP A 260 -20.04 -16.26 -1.76
N TRP A 261 -19.54 -15.11 -1.31
CA TRP A 261 -19.63 -13.84 -2.04
C TRP A 261 -18.90 -13.89 -3.38
N MET A 262 -17.70 -14.50 -3.41
CA MET A 262 -16.96 -14.69 -4.67
C MET A 262 -17.79 -15.48 -5.68
N ARG A 263 -18.39 -16.60 -5.24
CA ARG A 263 -19.16 -17.51 -6.11
C ARG A 263 -20.51 -16.93 -6.54
N GLU A 264 -21.27 -16.39 -5.60
CA GLU A 264 -22.69 -16.04 -5.79
C GLU A 264 -22.92 -14.56 -6.13
N VAL A 265 -21.92 -13.70 -5.94
CA VAL A 265 -22.03 -12.26 -6.21
C VAL A 265 -20.98 -11.79 -7.20
N ALA A 266 -19.71 -12.04 -6.93
CA ALA A 266 -18.63 -11.52 -7.77
C ALA A 266 -18.55 -12.20 -9.14
N ASP A 267 -18.69 -13.53 -9.16
CA ASP A 267 -18.55 -14.36 -10.37
C ASP A 267 -19.74 -14.22 -11.33
N VAL A 268 -20.96 -14.00 -10.80
CA VAL A 268 -22.20 -13.97 -11.59
C VAL A 268 -22.70 -12.56 -11.93
N ARG A 269 -22.10 -11.49 -11.40
CA ARG A 269 -22.51 -10.11 -11.72
C ARG A 269 -22.20 -9.76 -13.18
N VAL A 270 -23.03 -8.91 -13.79
CA VAL A 270 -22.66 -8.28 -15.07
C VAL A 270 -21.63 -7.19 -14.80
N HIS A 271 -20.41 -7.38 -15.30
CA HIS A 271 -19.31 -6.44 -15.04
C HIS A 271 -19.45 -5.20 -15.92
N GLY A 272 -19.53 -4.01 -15.32
CA GLY A 272 -19.84 -2.76 -16.04
C GLY A 272 -18.89 -2.34 -17.17
N THR A 273 -17.68 -2.91 -17.25
CA THR A 273 -16.75 -2.67 -18.37
C THR A 273 -16.82 -3.73 -19.47
N THR A 274 -17.02 -5.01 -19.11
CA THR A 274 -17.00 -6.11 -20.08
C THR A 274 -18.41 -6.47 -20.55
N HIS A 275 -19.43 -6.01 -19.83
CA HIS A 275 -20.84 -6.33 -20.02
C HIS A 275 -21.15 -7.83 -19.99
N GLU A 276 -20.27 -8.60 -19.34
CA GLU A 276 -20.34 -10.05 -19.22
C GLU A 276 -20.12 -10.47 -17.77
N ARG A 277 -20.56 -11.67 -17.41
CA ARG A 277 -20.27 -12.24 -16.10
C ARG A 277 -18.81 -12.73 -16.04
N PRO A 278 -18.06 -12.42 -14.97
CA PRO A 278 -16.69 -12.91 -14.82
C PRO A 278 -16.56 -14.42 -14.97
N ILE A 279 -17.53 -15.21 -14.51
CA ILE A 279 -17.50 -16.67 -14.63
C ILE A 279 -17.57 -17.16 -16.08
N ASP A 280 -18.45 -16.58 -16.91
CA ASP A 280 -18.59 -16.95 -18.32
C ASP A 280 -17.35 -16.53 -19.13
N ARG A 281 -16.74 -15.43 -18.73
CA ARG A 281 -15.50 -14.94 -19.34
C ARG A 281 -14.29 -15.75 -18.88
N PHE A 282 -14.31 -16.22 -17.65
CA PHE A 282 -13.28 -17.11 -17.11
C PHE A 282 -13.28 -18.47 -17.78
N ALA A 283 -14.44 -19.02 -18.17
CA ALA A 283 -14.51 -20.28 -18.92
C ALA A 283 -13.67 -20.24 -20.22
N ARG A 284 -13.58 -19.08 -20.87
CA ARG A 284 -12.71 -18.84 -22.05
C ARG A 284 -11.24 -18.60 -21.70
N GLU A 285 -10.97 -18.14 -20.47
CA GLU A 285 -9.62 -17.84 -20.00
C GLU A 285 -8.91 -19.04 -19.36
N ALA A 286 -9.65 -19.96 -18.76
CA ALA A 286 -9.12 -21.06 -17.97
C ALA A 286 -8.07 -21.88 -18.76
N ALA A 287 -8.34 -22.17 -20.03
CA ALA A 287 -7.42 -22.92 -20.90
C ALA A 287 -6.13 -22.15 -21.28
N ALA A 288 -6.12 -20.83 -21.11
CA ALA A 288 -4.95 -19.99 -21.37
C ALA A 288 -4.06 -19.80 -20.13
N LEU A 289 -4.52 -20.21 -18.94
CA LEU A 289 -3.70 -20.27 -17.74
C LEU A 289 -2.77 -21.49 -17.81
N ARG A 290 -1.54 -21.34 -17.33
CA ARG A 290 -0.66 -22.50 -17.17
C ARG A 290 -1.23 -23.41 -16.08
N PRO A 291 -1.20 -24.74 -16.24
CA PRO A 291 -1.64 -25.65 -15.18
C PRO A 291 -0.76 -25.48 -13.94
N LEU A 292 -1.35 -25.65 -12.75
CA LEU A 292 -0.60 -25.66 -11.50
C LEU A 292 0.37 -26.85 -11.40
N GLY A 293 0.08 -27.93 -12.11
CA GLY A 293 0.81 -29.20 -12.01
C GLY A 293 0.69 -29.82 -10.61
N GLU A 294 1.58 -30.76 -10.30
CA GLU A 294 1.75 -31.33 -8.96
C GLU A 294 2.66 -30.47 -8.07
N HIS A 295 2.97 -29.23 -8.47
CA HIS A 295 3.89 -28.39 -7.71
C HIS A 295 3.32 -28.14 -6.30
N PRO A 296 4.09 -28.45 -5.24
CA PRO A 296 3.64 -28.18 -3.89
C PRO A 296 3.41 -26.69 -3.69
N ALA A 297 2.55 -26.34 -2.72
CA ALA A 297 2.35 -24.96 -2.33
C ALA A 297 3.69 -24.27 -2.09
N TYR A 298 3.88 -23.05 -2.58
CA TYR A 298 5.16 -22.36 -2.31
C TYR A 298 5.38 -22.20 -0.80
N LEU A 299 4.30 -21.95 -0.06
CA LEU A 299 4.34 -21.85 1.40
C LEU A 299 4.55 -23.19 2.12
N HIS A 300 4.48 -24.32 1.41
CA HIS A 300 4.82 -25.62 1.98
C HIS A 300 6.32 -25.83 2.12
N VAL A 301 7.20 -24.98 1.58
CA VAL A 301 8.64 -25.10 1.83
C VAL A 301 9.26 -23.71 1.91
N ARG A 302 9.30 -23.12 3.11
CA ARG A 302 10.12 -21.91 3.35
C ARG A 302 11.46 -22.32 3.90
N ARG A 303 12.57 -21.79 3.37
CA ARG A 303 13.94 -22.05 3.87
C ARG A 303 14.58 -20.76 4.35
N PHE A 304 15.20 -20.79 5.53
CA PHE A 304 15.87 -19.66 6.15
C PHE A 304 17.20 -20.08 6.73
N ASP A 305 18.20 -19.22 6.62
CA ASP A 305 19.37 -19.31 7.50
C ASP A 305 19.11 -18.51 8.77
N ARG A 306 19.27 -19.15 9.93
CA ARG A 306 19.12 -18.52 11.25
C ARG A 306 20.33 -18.81 12.11
N ARG A 307 20.83 -17.77 12.78
CA ARG A 307 21.88 -17.91 13.78
C ARG A 307 21.24 -18.30 15.11
N VAL A 308 21.76 -19.35 15.74
CA VAL A 308 21.31 -19.78 17.07
C VAL A 308 21.83 -18.79 18.11
N THR A 309 20.93 -18.22 18.90
CA THR A 309 21.22 -17.26 19.97
C THR A 309 21.77 -17.96 21.23
N GLY A 310 22.34 -17.18 22.15
CA GLY A 310 22.98 -17.72 23.37
C GLY A 310 22.05 -18.47 24.32
N ASP A 311 20.74 -18.27 24.19
CA ASP A 311 19.69 -18.97 24.92
C ASP A 311 19.22 -20.27 24.21
N CYS A 312 20.02 -20.81 23.27
CA CYS A 312 19.74 -22.04 22.53
C CYS A 312 18.45 -21.96 21.69
N ARG A 313 18.17 -20.79 21.08
CA ARG A 313 16.95 -20.56 20.31
C ARG A 313 17.24 -19.96 18.93
N ILE A 314 16.27 -20.08 18.04
CA ILE A 314 16.20 -19.33 16.78
C ILE A 314 14.93 -18.49 16.74
N GLU A 315 15.01 -17.29 16.20
CA GLU A 315 13.84 -16.46 15.98
C GLU A 315 13.29 -16.65 14.56
N LEU A 316 12.00 -16.94 14.50
CA LEU A 316 11.26 -17.01 13.25
C LEU A 316 9.87 -16.41 13.40
N ASP A 317 9.54 -15.46 12.52
CA ASP A 317 8.22 -14.84 12.45
C ASP A 317 7.72 -14.18 13.74
N THR A 318 8.65 -13.75 14.63
CA THR A 318 8.40 -13.21 15.98
C THR A 318 8.14 -14.27 17.05
N ASN A 319 8.35 -15.55 16.73
CA ASN A 319 8.32 -16.67 17.68
C ASN A 319 9.74 -17.22 17.85
N ARG A 320 9.99 -17.88 18.98
CA ARG A 320 11.30 -18.47 19.32
C ARG A 320 11.17 -19.98 19.42
N TYR A 321 12.11 -20.71 18.84
CA TYR A 321 12.12 -22.17 18.83
C TYR A 321 13.46 -22.66 19.39
N SER A 322 13.43 -23.62 20.32
CA SER A 322 14.68 -24.16 20.88
C SER A 322 15.45 -25.01 19.86
N VAL A 323 16.77 -25.03 19.97
CA VAL A 323 17.70 -25.77 19.12
C VAL A 323 18.78 -26.36 20.03
N PRO A 324 19.36 -27.55 19.73
CA PRO A 324 20.38 -28.15 20.58
C PRO A 324 21.52 -27.19 20.95
N TYR A 325 21.90 -27.19 22.24
CA TYR A 325 22.85 -26.22 22.81
C TYR A 325 24.21 -26.18 22.11
N HIS A 326 24.68 -27.30 21.56
CA HIS A 326 25.97 -27.38 20.85
C HIS A 326 25.99 -26.57 19.54
N LEU A 327 24.83 -26.10 19.07
CA LEU A 327 24.68 -25.26 17.89
C LEU A 327 24.66 -23.76 18.19
N VAL A 328 24.76 -23.34 19.46
CA VAL A 328 24.82 -21.93 19.85
C VAL A 328 25.91 -21.19 19.05
N GLY A 329 25.55 -20.06 18.47
CA GLY A 329 26.44 -19.24 17.64
C GLY A 329 26.65 -19.73 16.20
N ARG A 330 26.16 -20.92 15.84
CA ARG A 330 26.17 -21.46 14.46
C ARG A 330 24.96 -20.96 13.67
N THR A 331 25.09 -21.00 12.34
CA THR A 331 23.98 -20.77 11.42
C THR A 331 23.39 -22.12 11.02
N VAL A 332 22.07 -22.24 11.14
CA VAL A 332 21.28 -23.43 10.80
C VAL A 332 20.28 -23.09 9.69
N GLU A 333 20.00 -24.07 8.84
CA GLU A 333 18.94 -23.99 7.84
C GLU A 333 17.61 -24.37 8.51
N VAL A 334 16.60 -23.52 8.37
CA VAL A 334 15.26 -23.72 8.95
C VAL A 334 14.29 -23.89 7.80
N ARG A 335 13.64 -25.05 7.75
CA ARG A 335 12.63 -25.39 6.75
C ARG A 335 11.24 -25.37 7.41
N LEU A 336 10.28 -24.71 6.79
CA LEU A 336 8.87 -24.77 7.21
C LEU A 336 8.06 -25.49 6.16
N GLU A 337 7.38 -26.55 6.57
CA GLU A 337 6.59 -27.42 5.70
C GLU A 337 5.39 -27.98 6.43
N ALA A 338 4.20 -27.89 5.83
CA ALA A 338 2.94 -28.43 6.38
C ALA A 338 2.59 -28.00 7.83
N GLY A 339 3.10 -26.87 8.32
CA GLY A 339 2.90 -26.45 9.73
C GLY A 339 3.93 -27.02 10.70
N GLU A 340 4.96 -27.68 10.18
CA GLU A 340 6.15 -28.15 10.88
C GLU A 340 7.35 -27.26 10.54
N LEU A 341 8.22 -27.03 11.53
CA LEU A 341 9.48 -26.32 11.42
C LEU A 341 10.60 -27.34 11.69
N THR A 342 11.39 -27.61 10.67
CA THR A 342 12.56 -28.49 10.74
C THR A 342 13.83 -27.64 10.73
N VAL A 343 14.71 -27.83 11.71
CA VAL A 343 16.02 -27.20 11.77
C VAL A 343 17.07 -28.19 11.31
N ARG A 344 17.94 -27.77 10.39
CA ARG A 344 19.01 -28.57 9.81
C ARG A 344 20.37 -27.90 10.00
N TYR A 345 21.35 -28.69 10.38
CA TYR A 345 22.75 -28.29 10.41
C TYR A 345 23.57 -29.30 9.60
N ARG A 346 24.36 -28.84 8.63
CA ARG A 346 25.17 -29.71 7.75
C ARG A 346 24.36 -30.86 7.09
N GLN A 347 23.13 -30.57 6.67
CA GLN A 347 22.20 -31.53 6.06
C GLN A 347 21.62 -32.61 7.01
N GLU A 348 21.87 -32.53 8.30
CA GLU A 348 21.23 -33.37 9.30
C GLU A 348 20.10 -32.60 9.99
N VAL A 349 18.98 -33.26 10.27
CA VAL A 349 17.88 -32.68 11.06
C VAL A 349 18.28 -32.69 12.52
N VAL A 350 18.32 -31.52 13.14
CA VAL A 350 18.78 -31.32 14.52
C VAL A 350 17.66 -30.92 15.46
N ALA A 351 16.54 -30.44 14.94
CA ALA A 351 15.33 -30.15 15.71
C ALA A 351 14.10 -30.16 14.81
N THR A 352 12.95 -30.53 15.37
CA THR A 352 11.64 -30.45 14.71
C THR A 352 10.62 -29.86 15.67
N HIS A 353 9.83 -28.91 15.21
CA HIS A 353 8.82 -28.22 16.01
C HIS A 353 7.52 -28.05 15.24
N ALA A 354 6.38 -28.02 15.94
CA ALA A 354 5.16 -27.47 15.34
C ALA A 354 5.29 -25.93 15.22
N VAL A 355 4.81 -25.36 14.13
CA VAL A 355 4.82 -23.91 13.93
C VAL A 355 3.85 -23.26 14.90
N ALA A 356 4.35 -22.34 15.73
CA ALA A 356 3.53 -21.68 16.74
C ALA A 356 2.45 -20.77 16.13
N ALA A 357 1.22 -20.92 16.60
CA ALA A 357 0.13 -20.00 16.32
C ALA A 357 0.26 -18.74 17.20
N GLY A 358 0.39 -17.55 16.59
CA GLY A 358 0.46 -16.27 17.30
C GLY A 358 1.80 -15.54 17.19
N ARG A 359 2.10 -14.67 18.16
CA ARG A 359 3.33 -13.86 18.23
C ARG A 359 3.95 -13.98 19.62
N HIS A 360 5.28 -13.89 19.69
CA HIS A 360 6.05 -13.99 20.93
C HIS A 360 5.91 -15.34 21.65
N VAL A 361 5.50 -16.38 20.94
CA VAL A 361 5.43 -17.74 21.47
C VAL A 361 6.83 -18.33 21.51
N VAL A 362 7.15 -19.01 22.61
CA VAL A 362 8.39 -19.79 22.77
C VAL A 362 8.01 -21.27 22.72
N VAL A 363 8.57 -21.99 21.75
CA VAL A 363 8.41 -23.44 21.60
C VAL A 363 9.70 -24.10 22.05
N GLU A 364 9.61 -24.91 23.10
CA GLU A 364 10.76 -25.54 23.72
C GLU A 364 10.65 -27.06 23.67
N ASP A 365 11.70 -27.68 23.15
CA ASP A 365 12.02 -29.08 23.40
C ASP A 365 13.09 -29.13 24.52
N PRO A 366 12.79 -29.73 25.68
CA PRO A 366 13.73 -29.90 26.79
C PRO A 366 15.02 -30.64 26.41
N CYS A 367 14.96 -31.61 25.49
CA CYS A 367 16.11 -32.40 25.07
C CYS A 367 17.21 -31.56 24.41
N HIS A 368 16.87 -30.37 23.90
CA HIS A 368 17.86 -29.45 23.33
C HIS A 368 18.81 -28.85 24.37
N LEU A 369 18.45 -28.88 25.65
CA LEU A 369 19.24 -28.38 26.77
C LEU A 369 19.97 -29.50 27.53
N ASP A 370 19.75 -30.76 27.16
CA ASP A 370 20.40 -31.90 27.79
C ASP A 370 21.92 -31.83 27.57
N GLY A 371 22.69 -31.80 28.67
CA GLY A 371 24.14 -31.63 28.66
C GLY A 371 24.61 -30.19 28.93
N LEU A 372 23.73 -29.19 28.85
CA LEU A 372 24.04 -27.81 29.28
C LEU A 372 23.96 -27.67 30.80
N VAL A 373 23.00 -28.36 31.43
CA VAL A 373 22.92 -28.45 32.89
C VAL A 373 23.98 -29.45 33.35
N ARG A 374 25.14 -28.95 33.78
CA ARG A 374 25.99 -29.74 34.69
C ARG A 374 25.09 -30.15 35.84
N ARG A 375 24.76 -31.44 35.97
CA ARG A 375 24.35 -32.00 37.26
C ARG A 375 25.36 -31.44 38.24
N ARG A 376 24.92 -30.56 39.17
CA ARG A 376 25.70 -30.36 40.39
C ARG A 376 25.88 -31.77 40.91
N ILE A 377 27.10 -32.30 40.79
CA ILE A 377 27.53 -33.45 41.57
C ILE A 377 27.06 -33.08 42.97
N HIS A 378 26.11 -33.86 43.50
CA HIS A 378 25.69 -33.67 44.88
C HIS A 378 26.99 -33.59 45.66
N ALA A 379 27.23 -32.45 46.31
CA ALA A 379 28.31 -32.39 47.28
C ALA A 379 28.08 -33.60 48.17
N SER A 380 29.06 -34.51 48.22
CA SER A 380 29.01 -35.67 49.10
C SER A 380 28.54 -35.20 50.46
N PRO A 381 27.64 -35.92 51.15
CA PRO A 381 27.22 -35.52 52.48
C PRO A 381 28.49 -35.33 53.30
N VAL A 382 28.64 -34.11 53.84
CA VAL A 382 29.70 -33.80 54.80
C VAL A 382 29.56 -34.85 55.91
N PRO A 383 30.60 -35.66 56.22
CA PRO A 383 30.50 -36.55 57.35
C PRO A 383 30.18 -35.70 58.59
N SER A 384 29.15 -36.07 59.33
CA SER A 384 28.77 -35.41 60.57
C SER A 384 29.91 -35.59 61.57
N SER A 385 30.83 -34.64 61.62
CA SER A 385 31.85 -34.57 62.66
C SER A 385 31.17 -34.11 63.95
N SER A 386 30.65 -35.07 64.72
CA SER A 386 30.31 -34.89 66.14
C SER A 386 31.56 -34.75 67.03
N GLU A 387 32.70 -34.33 66.47
CA GLU A 387 34.00 -34.25 67.16
C GLU A 387 34.50 -32.81 67.39
N LEU A 388 33.66 -31.80 67.15
CA LEU A 388 34.00 -30.40 67.47
C LEU A 388 32.91 -29.64 68.24
N ALA A 389 31.98 -30.35 68.88
CA ALA A 389 31.09 -29.74 69.87
C ALA A 389 31.76 -29.84 71.25
N ARG A 390 32.49 -28.79 71.67
CA ARG A 390 32.81 -28.63 73.09
C ARG A 390 31.49 -28.51 73.86
N PRO A 391 31.32 -29.19 75.02
CA PRO A 391 30.15 -29.02 75.86
C PRO A 391 29.92 -27.55 76.20
N LEU A 392 28.65 -27.11 76.24
CA LEU A 392 28.27 -25.73 76.57
C LEU A 392 28.80 -25.25 77.93
N GLU A 393 29.07 -26.18 78.85
CA GLU A 393 29.68 -25.93 80.17
C GLU A 393 31.08 -25.30 80.07
N ASP A 394 31.85 -25.64 79.03
CA ASP A 394 33.17 -25.05 78.76
C ASP A 394 33.07 -23.55 78.41
N TYR A 395 31.93 -23.12 77.85
CA TYR A 395 31.67 -21.71 77.53
C TYR A 395 31.15 -20.95 78.76
N GLU A 396 30.33 -21.57 79.60
CA GLU A 396 29.82 -20.97 80.84
C GLU A 396 30.94 -20.72 81.87
N ALA A 397 31.97 -21.57 81.91
CA ALA A 397 33.15 -21.36 82.76
C ALA A 397 34.04 -20.17 82.32
N VAL A 398 34.00 -19.79 81.04
CA VAL A 398 34.81 -18.69 80.48
C VAL A 398 34.08 -17.36 80.52
N VAL A 399 32.75 -17.36 80.42
CA VAL A 399 31.92 -16.15 80.49
C VAL A 399 31.44 -15.94 81.93
N GLY A 400 32.38 -15.96 82.87
CA GLY A 400 32.16 -15.66 84.30
C GLY A 400 31.41 -14.33 84.49
N GLY A 401 30.09 -14.41 84.50
CA GLY A 401 29.21 -13.35 84.92
C GLY A 401 29.29 -13.26 86.43
N ALA A 402 30.21 -12.44 86.92
CA ALA A 402 30.14 -11.93 88.28
C ALA A 402 28.77 -11.25 88.46
N SER A 403 27.95 -11.87 89.30
CA SER A 403 26.80 -11.24 89.92
C SER A 403 27.28 -10.09 90.80
N TRP A 404 26.96 -8.85 90.40
CA TRP A 404 26.66 -7.69 91.27
C TRP A 404 25.74 -6.73 90.54
#